data_AF-A0A7C5YWX7-F1
#
_entry.id   AF-A0A7C5YWX7-F1
#
_cell.length_a   1.000
_cell.length_b   1.000
_cell.length_c   1.000
_cell.angle_alpha   90.00
_cell.angle_beta   90.00
_cell.angle_gamma   90.00
#
_symmetry.space_group_name_H-M   'P 1'
#
loop_
_entity.id
_entity.type
_entity.pdbx_description
1 polymer ?
#
loop_
_entity_poly.entity_id
_entity_poly.type
_entity_poly.pdbx_seq_one_letter_code
_entity_poly.pdbx_strand_id
1 'polypeptide(L)' 'MENERLSSVLRKKGRIFLYYLTHRDNVASILCKGILSKNRIEIAGLEYTSIAKDSVQRRRNRIEAFGRPIHDYVPLYLV' A
#
# COMPACT_ATOMS: atom_id res chain seq x y z
N MET A 1 -11.26 -1.36 -23.09
CA MET A 1 -9.83 -1.72 -22.88
C MET A 1 -9.83 -2.83 -21.86
N GLU A 2 -9.54 -4.06 -22.28
CA GLU A 2 -9.63 -5.24 -21.43
C GLU A 2 -8.65 -5.09 -20.26
N ASN A 3 -9.15 -5.17 -19.03
CA ASN A 3 -8.36 -4.89 -17.83
C ASN A 3 -7.48 -6.11 -17.56
N GLU A 4 -6.25 -6.09 -18.08
CA GLU A 4 -5.29 -7.17 -17.85
C GLU A 4 -5.07 -7.33 -16.34
N ARG A 5 -5.20 -8.56 -15.82
CA ARG A 5 -4.91 -8.82 -14.40
C ARG A 5 -3.47 -8.40 -14.09
N LEU A 6 -3.27 -7.69 -12.98
CA LEU A 6 -1.94 -7.28 -12.50
C LEU A 6 -0.96 -8.46 -12.45
N SER A 7 -1.43 -9.65 -12.06
CA SER A 7 -0.62 -10.88 -12.06
C SER A 7 -0.08 -11.27 -13.43
N SER A 8 -0.82 -11.02 -14.51
CA SER A 8 -0.37 -11.27 -15.89
C SER A 8 0.71 -10.27 -16.30
N VAL A 9 0.49 -8.98 -15.99
CA VAL A 9 1.46 -7.91 -16.25
C VAL A 9 2.79 -8.18 -15.52
N LEU A 10 2.72 -8.53 -14.23
CA LEU A 10 3.91 -8.83 -13.42
C LEU A 10 4.66 -10.06 -13.97
N ARG A 11 3.96 -11.15 -14.31
CA ARG A 11 4.56 -12.35 -14.90
C ARG A 11 5.26 -12.05 -16.23
N LYS A 12 4.65 -11.26 -17.12
CA LYS A 12 5.27 -10.80 -18.37
C LYS A 12 6.56 -10.01 -18.13
N LYS A 13 6.69 -9.34 -16.99
CA LYS A 13 7.88 -8.59 -16.57
C LYS A 13 8.88 -9.42 -15.76
N GLY A 14 8.70 -10.75 -15.68
CA GLY A 14 9.57 -11.64 -14.91
C GLY A 14 9.45 -11.45 -13.39
N ARG A 15 8.37 -10.84 -12.90
CA ARG A 15 8.13 -10.61 -11.47
C ARG A 15 6.94 -11.46 -11.01
N ILE A 16 7.11 -12.20 -9.91
CA ILE A 16 6.06 -13.08 -9.36
C ILE A 16 5.56 -12.65 -7.99
N PHE A 17 6.27 -11.75 -7.31
CA PHE A 17 5.94 -11.23 -5.99
C PHE A 17 6.23 -9.74 -5.88
N LEU A 18 5.57 -9.10 -4.89
CA LEU A 18 5.83 -7.74 -4.44
C LEU A 18 6.08 -7.78 -2.93
N TYR A 19 6.86 -6.83 -2.43
CA TYR A 19 7.18 -6.75 -1.01
C TYR A 19 6.41 -5.63 -0.33
N TYR A 20 6.00 -5.85 0.91
CA TYR A 20 5.32 -4.84 1.74
C TYR A 20 6.05 -4.69 3.07
N LEU A 21 6.50 -3.47 3.36
CA LEU A 21 7.20 -3.16 4.60
C LEU A 21 6.20 -2.68 5.65
N THR A 22 6.18 -3.33 6.82
CA THR A 22 5.25 -3.03 7.91
C THR A 22 5.85 -3.32 9.28
N HIS A 23 5.25 -2.79 10.35
CA HIS A 23 5.57 -3.20 11.71
C HIS A 23 5.03 -4.61 11.98
N ARG A 24 5.75 -5.43 12.76
CA ARG A 24 5.36 -6.80 13.08
C ARG A 24 3.95 -6.91 13.69
N ASP A 25 3.55 -5.91 14.48
CA ASP A 25 2.27 -5.90 15.20
C ASP A 25 1.08 -5.71 14.23
N ASN A 26 1.34 -5.25 13.00
CA ASN A 26 0.31 -5.14 11.97
C ASN A 26 0.08 -6.47 11.22
N VAL A 27 0.93 -7.49 11.40
CA VAL A 27 0.87 -8.72 10.57
C VAL A 27 -0.45 -9.46 10.79
N ALA A 28 -0.90 -9.59 12.04
CA ALA A 28 -2.16 -10.26 12.34
C ALA A 28 -3.36 -9.57 11.66
N SER A 29 -3.43 -8.24 11.73
CA SER A 29 -4.53 -7.49 11.09
C SER A 29 -4.46 -7.56 9.57
N ILE A 30 -3.26 -7.55 8.98
CA ILE A 30 -3.06 -7.73 7.53
C ILE A 30 -3.51 -9.11 7.07
N LEU A 31 -3.23 -10.17 7.83
CA LEU A 31 -3.68 -11.53 7.49
C LEU A 31 -5.21 -11.64 7.52
N CYS A 32 -5.88 -10.94 8.43
CA CYS A 32 -7.34 -10.98 8.54
C CYS A 32 -8.07 -10.03 7.57
N LYS A 33 -7.50 -8.85 7.27
CA LYS A 33 -8.19 -7.75 6.56
C LYS A 33 -7.57 -7.42 5.20
N GLY A 34 -6.44 -8.04 4.87
CA GLY A 34 -5.63 -7.70 3.71
C GLY A 34 -4.78 -6.44 3.92
N ILE A 35 -4.02 -6.06 2.88
CA ILE A 35 -3.24 -4.83 2.88
C ILE A 35 -4.13 -3.68 2.39
N LEU A 36 -4.26 -2.64 3.22
CA LEU A 36 -5.11 -1.48 2.96
C LEU A 36 -4.28 -0.22 2.75
N SER A 37 -4.81 0.71 1.96
CA SER A 37 -4.22 2.04 1.83
C SER A 37 -4.41 2.85 3.12
N LYS A 38 -3.57 3.88 3.32
CA LYS A 38 -3.61 4.71 4.52
C LYS A 38 -4.97 5.38 4.72
N ASN A 39 -5.56 5.91 3.66
CA ASN A 39 -6.91 6.51 3.72
C ASN A 39 -7.98 5.48 4.11
N ARG A 40 -7.88 4.23 3.62
CA ARG A 40 -8.82 3.16 4.02
C ARG A 40 -8.69 2.78 5.49
N ILE A 41 -7.46 2.74 6.02
CA ILE A 41 -7.21 2.50 7.44
C ILE A 41 -7.85 3.60 8.29
N GLU A 42 -7.67 4.86 7.89
CA GLU A 42 -8.24 6.02 8.59
C GLU A 42 -9.77 6.05 8.54
N ILE A 43 -10.37 5.87 7.36
CA ILE A 43 -11.82 5.82 7.19
C ILE A 43 -12.46 4.70 8.00
N ALA A 44 -11.80 3.53 8.06
CA ALA A 44 -12.29 2.39 8.82
C ALA A 44 -11.97 2.46 10.33
N GLY A 45 -11.30 3.51 10.80
CA GLY A 45 -10.91 3.66 12.20
C GLY A 45 -10.00 2.54 12.71
N LEU A 46 -9.17 1.96 11.83
CA LEU A 46 -8.31 0.84 12.18
C LEU A 46 -7.02 1.32 12.83
N GLU A 47 -6.71 0.76 14.00
CA GLU A 47 -5.41 0.96 14.63
C GLU A 47 -4.30 0.24 13.86
N TYR A 48 -3.14 0.88 13.78
CA TYR A 48 -1.94 0.31 13.18
C TYR A 48 -0.69 0.95 13.81
N THR A 49 0.41 0.20 13.84
CA THR A 49 1.71 0.73 14.22
C THR A 49 2.44 1.28 13.00
N SER A 50 2.66 2.61 12.97
CA SER A 50 3.39 3.27 11.89
C SER A 50 4.90 3.09 12.06
N ILE A 51 5.59 2.67 11.00
CA ILE A 51 7.06 2.68 10.92
C ILE A 51 7.61 3.97 10.30
N ALA A 52 6.73 4.83 9.79
CA ALA A 52 7.11 6.07 9.12
C ALA A 52 7.21 7.22 10.12
N LYS A 53 8.22 8.09 9.94
CA LYS A 53 8.32 9.35 10.67
C LYS A 53 7.19 10.29 10.28
N ASP A 54 6.61 11.00 11.25
CA ASP A 54 5.48 11.91 11.03
C ASP A 54 5.75 12.98 9.97
N SER A 55 6.97 13.52 9.93
CA SER A 55 7.36 14.52 8.94
C SER A 55 7.30 13.97 7.50
N VAL A 56 7.59 12.69 7.32
CA VAL A 56 7.49 12.01 6.03
C VAL A 56 6.03 11.76 5.67
N GLN A 57 5.21 11.34 6.63
CA GLN A 57 3.77 11.13 6.41
C GLN A 57 3.06 12.44 6.01
N ARG A 58 3.36 13.55 6.68
CA ARG A 58 2.79 14.86 6.32
C ARG A 58 3.15 15.28 4.89
N ARG A 59 4.37 15.00 4.44
CA ARG A 59 4.79 15.28 3.05
C ARG A 59 4.04 14.44 2.02
N ARG A 60 3.59 13.24 2.36
CA ARG A 60 2.83 12.34 1.47
C ARG A 60 1.35 12.67 1.38
N ASN A 61 0.86 13.62 2.17
CA ASN A 61 -0.49 14.15 2.06
C ASN A 61 -0.62 15.13 0.88
N ARG A 62 -0.33 14.65 -0.34
CA ARG A 62 -0.32 15.40 -1.60
C ARG A 62 -0.88 14.54 -2.73
N ILE A 63 -1.43 15.20 -3.74
CA ILE A 63 -1.90 14.56 -4.98
C ILE A 63 -0.72 14.50 -5.95
N GLU A 64 0.05 13.40 -5.90
CA GLU A 64 1.31 13.28 -6.65
C GLU A 64 1.38 12.04 -7.56
N ALA A 65 0.41 11.12 -7.49
CA ALA A 65 0.40 9.90 -8.28
C ALA A 65 -0.86 9.82 -9.16
N PHE A 66 -0.72 10.08 -10.46
CA PHE A 66 -1.79 9.92 -11.46
C PHE A 66 -3.12 10.63 -11.09
N GLY A 67 -3.03 11.84 -10.52
CA GLY A 67 -4.20 12.62 -10.09
C GLY A 67 -4.89 12.09 -8.83
N ARG A 68 -4.27 11.17 -8.09
CA ARG A 68 -4.77 10.64 -6.82
C ARG A 68 -3.80 10.90 -5.67
N PRO A 69 -4.31 11.08 -4.43
CA PRO A 69 -3.49 11.12 -3.23
C PRO A 69 -2.60 9.88 -3.10
N ILE A 70 -1.35 10.05 -2.68
CA ILE A 70 -0.45 8.92 -2.41
C ILE A 70 -1.05 7.97 -1.37
N HIS A 71 -1.79 8.50 -0.39
CA HIS A 71 -2.43 7.73 0.68
C HIS A 71 -3.59 6.83 0.22
N ASP A 72 -4.04 6.93 -1.04
CA ASP A 72 -4.98 5.97 -1.63
C ASP A 72 -4.28 4.72 -2.18
N TYR A 73 -2.95 4.73 -2.30
CA TYR A 73 -2.16 3.59 -2.73
C TYR A 73 -1.57 2.81 -1.54
N VAL A 74 -1.21 1.56 -1.81
CA VAL A 74 -0.40 0.73 -0.91
C VAL A 74 1.05 0.77 -1.39
N PRO A 75 2.03 1.10 -0.51
CA PRO A 75 3.44 1.13 -0.88
C PRO A 75 4.01 -0.29 -1.00
N LEU A 76 3.83 -0.90 -2.17
CA LEU A 76 4.44 -2.18 -2.54
C LEU A 76 5.75 -1.95 -3.30
N TYR A 77 6.76 -2.77 -3.02
CA TYR A 77 8.12 -2.63 -3.53
C TYR A 77 8.49 -3.78 -4.48
N LEU A 78 9.27 -3.43 -5.50
CA LEU A 78 9.99 -4.37 -6.35
C LEU A 78 11.39 -4.58 -5.75
N VAL A 79 11.84 -5.83 -5.68
CA VAL A 79 13.22 -6.21 -5.35
C VAL A 79 13.66 -7.17 -6.45
#